data_AF-A0AAD5CGT5-F1
#
_entry.id   AF-A0AAD5CGT5-F1
#
_cell.length_a   1.000
_cell.length_b   1.000
_cell.length_c   1.000
_cell.angle_alpha   90.00
_cell.angle_beta   90.00
_cell.angle_gamma   90.00
#
_symmetry.space_group_name_H-M   'P 1'
#
loop_
_entity.id
_entity.type
_entity.pdbx_description
1 polymer ?
#
loop_
_entity_poly.entity_id
_entity_poly.type
_entity_poly.pdbx_seq_one_letter_code
_entity_poly.pdbx_strand_id
1 'polypeptide(L)'
;MVPCMRLYAFIGKKLESLVDIIGNCHPYKKWIDNYSCEAFQAAALQSENLLDKLSVTLTGEELDIMQKLYHQAMKLEMEFFLAQPVDQPTVVPLSKKHNHVTIFSDFDLTCTVVDSCTVFADIAMATSPNSVHAHPESQSQITKMPLTKLKNTWEELVKQYAEEYELLMESLLVNQKEVEKFDYEGLRKALEQLSEFEKRANVRVTESKILKGLNLDDIKHAGQHLVLQDGCMNFFQGVVKDQNLNASIHVVSYCWCGDLIRSAFESGGITNLQLHANEFVYEGHVSTGEIIKKVETPLDKHQVFTNVIKEHEQTNISIYIGDSIGDLLCLVEADIGIVVGSSSSLRKLGGHYGVSFMPLWLGLVMKQREHVEGSGFSWTQRSGVVY
;
A
#
# COMPACT_ATOMS: atom_id res chain seq x y z
N MET A 1 28.30 9.11 17.88
CA MET A 1 28.73 7.69 17.88
C MET A 1 27.56 6.72 17.89
N VAL A 2 26.59 6.83 18.82
CA VAL A 2 25.49 5.84 18.92
C VAL A 2 24.69 5.68 17.61
N PRO A 3 24.21 6.75 16.94
CA PRO A 3 23.51 6.63 15.66
C PRO A 3 24.36 5.97 14.56
N CYS A 4 25.63 6.36 14.46
CA CYS A 4 26.60 5.80 13.51
C CYS A 4 26.80 4.28 13.70
N MET A 5 27.01 3.83 14.95
CA MET A 5 27.17 2.41 15.26
C MET A 5 25.91 1.61 14.91
N ARG A 6 24.72 2.14 15.22
CA ARG A 6 23.44 1.53 14.87
C ARG A 6 23.28 1.41 13.35
N LEU A 7 23.60 2.47 12.60
CA LEU A 7 23.53 2.46 11.14
C LEU A 7 24.50 1.45 10.53
N TYR A 8 25.76 1.42 10.99
CA TYR A 8 26.75 0.49 10.47
C TYR A 8 26.39 -0.96 10.77
N ALA A 9 25.89 -1.23 11.98
CA ALA A 9 25.37 -2.54 12.35
C ALA A 9 24.23 -2.97 11.42
N PHE A 10 23.29 -2.06 11.12
CA PHE A 10 22.18 -2.31 10.20
C PHE A 10 22.67 -2.59 8.77
N ILE A 11 23.52 -1.72 8.21
CA ILE A 11 24.05 -1.88 6.85
C ILE A 11 24.85 -3.17 6.73
N GLY A 12 25.73 -3.45 7.70
CA GLY A 12 26.53 -4.67 7.75
C GLY A 12 25.67 -5.93 7.66
N LYS A 13 24.63 -6.06 8.50
CA LYS A 13 23.71 -7.20 8.45
C LYS A 13 22.92 -7.29 7.14
N LYS A 14 22.48 -6.15 6.59
CA LYS A 14 21.78 -6.15 5.29
C LYS A 14 22.71 -6.64 4.17
N LEU A 15 23.96 -6.21 4.15
CA LEU A 15 24.94 -6.65 3.15
C LEU A 15 25.39 -8.10 3.32
N GLU A 16 25.57 -8.57 4.56
CA GLU A 16 25.90 -9.98 4.88
C GLU A 16 24.90 -10.94 4.22
N SER A 17 23.60 -10.66 4.39
CA SER A 17 22.52 -11.47 3.79
C SER A 17 22.58 -11.57 2.27
N LEU A 18 23.18 -10.58 1.59
CA LEU A 18 23.34 -10.58 0.14
C LEU A 18 24.60 -11.34 -0.29
N VAL A 19 25.71 -11.19 0.44
CA VAL A 19 26.96 -11.89 0.16
C VAL A 19 26.79 -13.40 0.29
N ASP A 20 26.02 -13.86 1.27
CA ASP A 20 25.70 -15.29 1.45
C ASP A 20 24.96 -15.90 0.26
N ILE A 21 24.11 -15.12 -0.40
CA ILE A 21 23.34 -15.53 -1.60
C ILE A 21 24.22 -15.49 -2.86
N ILE A 22 25.13 -14.51 -2.95
CA ILE A 22 25.82 -14.11 -4.18
C ILE A 22 27.21 -14.75 -4.34
N GLY A 23 27.83 -15.18 -3.24
CA GLY A 23 29.14 -15.83 -3.21
C GLY A 23 30.22 -15.05 -2.45
N ASN A 24 31.16 -15.77 -1.88
CA ASN A 24 32.07 -15.30 -0.82
C ASN A 24 33.24 -14.36 -1.26
N CYS A 25 33.31 -13.92 -2.51
CA CYS A 25 34.46 -13.18 -3.06
C CYS A 25 34.19 -11.67 -3.25
N HIS A 26 33.51 -11.02 -2.31
CA HIS A 26 33.22 -9.59 -2.40
C HIS A 26 34.40 -8.72 -1.94
N PRO A 27 34.80 -7.66 -2.67
CA PRO A 27 35.97 -6.83 -2.32
C PRO A 27 35.85 -6.14 -0.96
N TYR A 28 34.62 -5.87 -0.51
CA TYR A 28 34.33 -5.27 0.80
C TYR A 28 34.01 -6.29 1.90
N LYS A 29 34.28 -7.58 1.70
CA LYS A 29 33.94 -8.64 2.66
C LYS A 29 34.44 -8.34 4.07
N LYS A 30 35.69 -7.89 4.23
CA LYS A 30 36.25 -7.53 5.55
C LYS A 30 35.43 -6.45 6.27
N TRP A 31 34.92 -5.46 5.53
CA TRP A 31 34.06 -4.41 6.09
C TRP A 31 32.71 -5.00 6.49
N ILE A 32 32.09 -5.78 5.62
CA ILE A 32 30.81 -6.44 5.86
C ILE A 32 30.90 -7.34 7.10
N ASP A 33 31.84 -8.28 7.12
CA ASP A 33 32.06 -9.21 8.24
C ASP A 33 32.29 -8.47 9.57
N ASN A 34 33.03 -7.35 9.55
CA ASN A 34 33.27 -6.56 10.76
C ASN A 34 31.98 -5.95 11.34
N TYR A 35 31.14 -5.35 10.49
CA TYR A 35 29.93 -4.67 10.94
C TYR A 35 28.72 -5.60 11.09
N SER A 36 28.73 -6.75 10.43
CA SER A 36 27.70 -7.79 10.55
C SER A 36 27.94 -8.75 11.72
N CYS A 37 29.16 -8.85 12.25
CA CYS A 37 29.47 -9.81 13.32
C CYS A 37 28.66 -9.55 14.60
N GLU A 38 28.32 -10.63 15.30
CA GLU A 38 27.53 -10.58 16.55
C GLU A 38 28.17 -9.68 17.62
N ALA A 39 29.51 -9.60 17.67
CA ALA A 39 30.21 -8.72 18.59
C ALA A 39 29.93 -7.22 18.30
N PHE A 40 29.90 -6.81 17.03
CA PHE A 40 29.58 -5.44 16.65
C PHE A 40 28.09 -5.13 16.87
N GLN A 41 27.21 -6.07 16.55
CA GLN A 41 25.77 -5.94 16.82
C GLN A 41 25.49 -5.75 18.32
N ALA A 42 26.12 -6.56 19.16
CA ALA A 42 26.03 -6.45 20.61
C ALA A 42 26.58 -5.11 21.11
N ALA A 43 27.70 -4.63 20.55
CA ALA A 43 28.28 -3.34 20.92
C ALA A 43 27.38 -2.15 20.53
N ALA A 44 26.74 -2.20 19.36
CA ALA A 44 25.78 -1.18 18.92
C ALA A 44 24.56 -1.14 19.85
N LEU A 45 23.99 -2.30 20.18
CA LEU A 45 22.88 -2.42 21.13
C LEU A 45 23.28 -1.96 22.54
N GLN A 46 24.47 -2.33 23.01
CA GLN A 46 24.98 -1.91 24.31
C GLN A 46 25.14 -0.38 24.39
N SER A 47 25.55 0.26 23.29
CA SER A 47 25.72 1.71 23.22
C SER A 47 24.38 2.44 23.33
N GLU A 48 23.31 1.90 22.72
CA GLU A 48 21.95 2.44 22.88
C GLU A 48 21.39 2.19 24.27
N ASN A 49 21.55 0.98 24.82
CA ASN A 49 21.15 0.69 26.19
C ASN A 49 21.86 1.59 27.21
N LEU A 50 23.10 1.98 26.96
CA LEU A 50 23.82 2.94 27.80
C LEU A 50 23.25 4.35 27.63
N LEU A 51 22.94 4.77 26.40
CA LEU A 51 22.27 6.04 26.15
C LEU A 51 20.95 6.12 26.92
N ASP A 52 20.10 5.10 26.83
CA ASP A 52 18.83 5.05 27.55
C ASP A 52 19.02 5.14 29.06
N LYS A 53 19.99 4.40 29.62
CA LYS A 53 20.31 4.45 31.06
C LYS A 53 20.78 5.82 31.52
N LEU A 54 21.63 6.49 30.73
CA LEU A 54 22.10 7.84 31.04
C LEU A 54 20.96 8.87 30.92
N SER A 55 19.96 8.57 30.09
CA SER A 55 18.82 9.44 29.83
C SER A 55 17.77 9.43 30.94
N VAL A 56 17.79 8.44 31.85
CA VAL A 56 16.81 8.32 32.95
C VAL A 56 16.76 9.56 33.84
N THR A 57 17.88 10.27 33.99
CA THR A 57 17.96 11.48 34.82
C THR A 57 17.57 12.77 34.11
N LEU A 58 17.30 12.71 32.80
CA LEU A 58 16.95 13.87 31.98
C LEU A 58 15.48 14.25 32.20
N THR A 59 15.22 15.56 32.15
CA THR A 59 13.87 16.12 32.10
C THR A 59 13.21 15.82 30.75
N GLY A 60 11.89 16.00 30.67
CA GLY A 60 11.15 15.79 29.41
C GLY A 60 11.64 16.67 28.25
N GLU A 61 12.07 17.91 28.54
CA GLU A 61 12.65 18.81 27.55
C GLU A 61 14.02 18.32 27.06
N GLU A 62 14.88 17.87 27.98
CA GLU A 62 16.19 17.32 27.63
C GLU A 62 16.08 16.02 26.83
N LEU A 63 15.10 15.17 27.13
CA LEU A 63 14.80 13.96 26.36
C LEU A 63 14.37 14.30 24.93
N ASP A 64 13.50 15.30 24.75
CA ASP A 64 13.07 15.77 23.43
C ASP A 64 14.26 16.31 22.62
N ILE A 65 15.14 17.11 23.24
CA ILE A 65 16.38 17.59 22.61
C ILE A 65 17.26 16.41 22.19
N MET A 66 17.47 15.44 23.08
CA MET A 66 18.30 14.27 22.80
C MET A 66 17.73 13.45 21.63
N GLN A 67 16.42 13.22 21.60
CA GLN A 67 15.74 12.51 20.51
C GLN A 67 15.94 13.23 19.17
N LYS A 68 15.79 14.55 19.14
CA LYS A 68 16.05 15.39 17.96
C LYS A 68 17.49 15.29 17.49
N LEU A 69 18.46 15.32 18.41
CA LEU A 69 19.88 15.18 18.10
C LEU A 69 20.21 13.78 17.56
N TYR A 70 19.69 12.71 18.17
CA TYR A 70 19.86 11.35 17.66
C TYR A 70 19.30 11.23 16.24
N HIS A 71 18.07 11.71 16.01
CA HIS A 71 17.43 11.69 14.71
C HIS A 71 18.23 12.46 13.65
N GLN A 72 18.67 13.68 13.97
CA GLN A 72 19.49 14.50 13.07
C GLN A 72 20.83 13.82 12.76
N ALA A 73 21.49 13.23 13.75
CA ALA A 73 22.72 12.49 13.52
C ALA A 73 22.50 11.27 12.62
N MET A 74 21.43 10.48 12.84
CA MET A 74 21.08 9.36 11.96
C MET A 74 20.82 9.82 10.52
N LYS A 75 20.11 10.94 10.35
CA LYS A 75 19.83 11.54 9.04
C LYS A 75 21.11 11.95 8.32
N LEU A 76 22.04 12.64 9.01
CA LEU A 76 23.32 13.06 8.43
C LEU A 76 24.19 11.86 8.05
N GLU A 77 24.22 10.80 8.86
CA GLU A 77 24.94 9.57 8.56
C GLU A 77 24.34 8.88 7.31
N MET A 78 23.02 8.84 7.19
CA MET A 78 22.34 8.32 6.00
C MET A 78 22.65 9.17 4.75
N GLU A 79 22.60 10.50 4.88
CA GLU A 79 22.95 11.44 3.80
C GLU A 79 24.41 11.25 3.34
N PHE A 80 25.33 10.96 4.24
CA PHE A 80 26.72 10.64 3.91
C PHE A 80 26.84 9.41 2.99
N PHE A 81 26.08 8.34 3.25
CA PHE A 81 26.04 7.17 2.37
C PHE A 81 25.34 7.45 1.04
N LEU A 82 24.25 8.23 1.05
CA LEU A 82 23.51 8.59 -0.16
C LEU A 82 24.29 9.52 -1.09
N ALA A 83 25.21 10.32 -0.54
CA ALA A 83 26.06 11.24 -1.30
C ALA A 83 27.20 10.55 -2.06
N GLN A 84 27.44 9.25 -1.86
CA GLN A 84 28.50 8.53 -2.55
C GLN A 84 28.20 8.43 -4.06
N PRO A 85 29.15 8.79 -4.94
CA PRO A 85 28.95 8.64 -6.37
C PRO A 85 28.83 7.16 -6.74
N VAL A 86 27.93 6.87 -7.67
CA VAL A 86 27.75 5.52 -8.24
C VAL A 86 28.19 5.57 -9.69
N ASP A 87 29.46 5.23 -9.94
CA ASP A 87 30.10 5.29 -11.27
C ASP A 87 29.75 4.09 -12.17
N GLN A 88 28.66 3.39 -11.87
CA GLN A 88 28.17 2.24 -12.64
C GLN A 88 26.75 2.51 -13.15
N PRO A 89 26.34 1.88 -14.27
CA PRO A 89 24.94 1.93 -14.73
C PRO A 89 23.99 1.40 -13.64
N THR A 90 22.95 2.16 -13.31
CA THR A 90 21.97 1.78 -12.29
C THR A 90 20.62 1.39 -12.89
N VAL A 91 19.88 0.53 -12.19
CA VAL A 91 18.49 0.20 -12.55
C VAL A 91 17.49 1.24 -12.03
N VAL A 92 17.89 2.06 -11.05
CA VAL A 92 17.12 3.18 -10.49
C VAL A 92 17.96 4.47 -10.44
N PRO A 93 17.37 5.67 -10.51
CA PRO A 93 15.94 5.93 -10.70
C PRO A 93 15.46 5.54 -12.11
N LEU A 94 14.25 5.00 -12.20
CA LEU A 94 13.67 4.46 -13.43
C LEU A 94 13.56 5.52 -14.54
N SER A 95 13.39 6.79 -14.16
CA SER A 95 13.33 7.95 -15.07
C SER A 95 14.57 8.13 -15.95
N LYS A 96 15.72 7.56 -15.60
CA LYS A 96 16.93 7.64 -16.44
C LYS A 96 16.85 6.81 -17.73
N LYS A 97 16.00 5.78 -17.75
CA LYS A 97 15.90 4.83 -18.87
C LYS A 97 14.55 4.80 -19.55
N HIS A 98 13.54 5.40 -18.92
CA HIS A 98 12.16 5.38 -19.37
C HIS A 98 11.66 6.79 -19.63
N ASN A 99 10.94 6.98 -20.74
CA ASN A 99 10.43 8.28 -21.14
C ASN A 99 9.32 8.77 -20.21
N HIS A 100 8.54 7.84 -19.64
CA HIS A 100 7.44 8.12 -18.73
C HIS A 100 7.27 6.98 -17.72
N VAL A 101 6.93 7.33 -16.48
CA VAL A 101 6.66 6.39 -15.38
C VAL A 101 5.19 6.50 -14.98
N THR A 102 4.40 5.46 -15.22
CA THR A 102 2.99 5.41 -14.84
C THR A 102 2.88 4.66 -13.52
N ILE A 103 2.49 5.36 -12.46
CA ILE A 103 2.36 4.79 -11.11
C ILE A 103 0.88 4.57 -10.80
N PHE A 104 0.53 3.33 -10.48
CA PHE A 104 -0.76 2.94 -9.95
C PHE A 104 -0.63 2.59 -8.48
N SER A 105 -1.62 2.99 -7.68
CA SER A 105 -1.69 2.63 -6.28
C SER A 105 -3.12 2.25 -5.90
N ASP A 106 -3.28 1.17 -5.15
CA ASP A 106 -4.46 1.02 -4.31
C ASP A 106 -4.43 2.03 -3.17
N PHE A 107 -5.57 2.20 -2.51
CA PHE A 107 -5.73 3.14 -1.40
C PHE A 107 -5.85 2.42 -0.06
N ASP A 108 -6.84 1.56 0.10
CA ASP A 108 -7.12 0.90 1.38
C ASP A 108 -6.00 -0.06 1.74
N LEU A 109 -5.44 0.05 2.96
CA LEU A 109 -4.32 -0.74 3.51
C LEU A 109 -2.97 -0.61 2.76
N THR A 110 -2.98 -0.16 1.51
CA THR A 110 -1.82 0.21 0.71
C THR A 110 -1.34 1.62 1.04
N CYS A 111 -2.21 2.63 0.95
CA CYS A 111 -1.92 4.00 1.35
C CYS A 111 -2.31 4.26 2.81
N THR A 112 -3.42 3.69 3.27
CA THR A 112 -3.99 3.92 4.60
C THR A 112 -3.55 2.84 5.59
N VAL A 113 -3.62 3.12 6.90
CA VAL A 113 -3.40 2.09 7.93
C VAL A 113 -4.69 1.34 8.31
N VAL A 114 -5.85 1.88 7.93
CA VAL A 114 -7.18 1.31 8.16
C VAL A 114 -7.98 1.31 6.86
N ASP A 115 -8.87 0.33 6.73
CA ASP A 115 -9.77 0.18 5.58
C ASP A 115 -10.85 1.27 5.57
N SER A 116 -11.16 1.84 4.41
CA SER A 116 -12.16 2.91 4.25
C SER A 116 -13.56 2.51 4.71
N CYS A 117 -13.92 1.23 4.67
CA CYS A 117 -15.19 0.74 5.23
C CYS A 117 -15.29 1.03 6.74
N THR A 118 -14.18 0.91 7.48
CA THR A 118 -14.15 1.24 8.92
C THR A 118 -14.41 2.73 9.16
N VAL A 119 -13.85 3.59 8.31
CA VAL A 119 -14.06 5.04 8.36
C VAL A 119 -15.53 5.38 8.10
N PHE A 120 -16.16 4.77 7.09
CA PHE A 120 -17.58 4.98 6.83
C PHE A 120 -18.46 4.44 7.95
N ALA A 121 -18.09 3.33 8.59
CA ALA A 121 -18.78 2.80 9.77
C ALA A 121 -18.77 3.84 10.90
N ASP A 122 -17.61 4.42 11.20
CA ASP A 122 -17.45 5.41 12.27
C ASP A 122 -18.26 6.68 12.01
N ILE A 123 -18.25 7.20 10.77
CA ILE A 123 -19.08 8.35 10.38
C ILE A 123 -20.57 8.01 10.52
N ALA A 124 -20.98 6.82 10.06
CA ALA A 124 -22.37 6.37 10.16
C ALA A 124 -22.82 6.27 11.62
N MET A 125 -21.98 5.68 12.49
CA MET A 125 -22.28 5.50 13.90
C MET A 125 -22.29 6.83 14.67
N ALA A 126 -21.35 7.74 14.39
CA ALA A 126 -21.27 9.04 15.05
C ALA A 126 -22.46 9.95 14.73
N THR A 127 -23.05 9.80 13.54
CA THR A 127 -24.14 10.67 13.07
C THR A 127 -25.54 10.04 13.16
N SER A 128 -25.64 8.82 13.71
CA SER A 128 -26.90 8.10 13.85
C SER A 128 -27.68 8.56 15.10
N PRO A 129 -29.01 8.74 15.00
CA PRO A 129 -29.81 9.18 16.14
C PRO A 129 -29.86 8.12 17.25
N ASN A 130 -29.57 8.55 18.48
CA ASN A 130 -29.86 7.75 19.67
C ASN A 130 -31.38 7.59 19.81
N SER A 131 -31.85 6.35 19.94
CA SER A 131 -33.27 5.99 20.04
C SER A 131 -34.03 6.65 21.22
N VAL A 132 -33.34 7.38 22.09
CA VAL A 132 -33.86 7.95 23.34
C VAL A 132 -34.29 9.42 23.20
N HIS A 133 -33.81 10.17 22.20
CA HIS A 133 -34.12 11.60 22.05
C HIS A 133 -34.31 12.03 20.60
N ALA A 134 -35.38 11.55 19.95
CA ALA A 134 -35.81 12.12 18.67
C ALA A 134 -36.63 13.40 18.93
N HIS A 135 -35.99 14.57 18.92
CA HIS A 135 -36.70 15.85 18.83
C HIS A 135 -37.12 16.12 17.37
N PRO A 136 -38.33 16.64 17.09
CA PRO A 136 -38.91 16.62 15.73
C PRO A 136 -38.49 17.79 14.81
N GLU A 137 -37.36 18.48 15.05
CA GLU A 137 -37.15 19.82 14.45
C GLU A 137 -35.85 20.02 13.64
N SER A 138 -35.29 18.98 13.00
CA SER A 138 -34.28 19.20 11.96
C SER A 138 -34.79 18.77 10.57
N GLN A 139 -34.97 19.75 9.70
CA GLN A 139 -35.48 19.70 8.33
C GLN A 139 -34.52 18.98 7.34
N SER A 140 -34.03 17.78 7.66
CA SER A 140 -33.45 16.89 6.62
C SER A 140 -34.49 15.82 6.28
N GLN A 141 -35.02 15.85 5.06
CA GLN A 141 -36.04 14.92 4.55
C GLN A 141 -35.57 13.45 4.48
N ILE A 142 -34.33 13.16 4.88
CA ILE A 142 -33.72 11.83 4.85
C ILE A 142 -33.73 11.21 6.26
N THR A 143 -34.60 10.23 6.48
CA THR A 143 -34.65 9.43 7.72
C THR A 143 -33.40 8.55 7.83
N LYS A 144 -32.54 8.84 8.81
CA LYS A 144 -31.36 8.01 9.15
C LYS A 144 -31.75 6.74 9.90
N MET A 145 -30.95 5.69 9.74
CA MET A 145 -31.12 4.43 10.48
C MET A 145 -30.80 4.65 11.97
N PRO A 146 -31.61 4.15 12.93
CA PRO A 146 -31.31 4.22 14.36
C PRO A 146 -30.02 3.45 14.73
N LEU A 147 -29.27 3.94 15.71
CA LEU A 147 -27.91 3.45 16.02
C LEU A 147 -27.84 1.94 16.28
N THR A 148 -28.77 1.40 17.09
CA THR A 148 -28.80 -0.04 17.39
C THR A 148 -29.05 -0.88 16.15
N LYS A 149 -29.94 -0.42 15.26
CA LYS A 149 -30.21 -1.12 14.00
C LYS A 149 -29.01 -1.05 13.06
N LEU A 150 -28.39 0.13 12.97
CA LEU A 150 -27.18 0.35 12.15
C LEU A 150 -26.04 -0.58 12.57
N LYS A 151 -25.74 -0.66 13.87
CA LYS A 151 -24.70 -1.55 14.39
C LYS A 151 -24.97 -3.01 14.06
N ASN A 152 -26.17 -3.50 14.34
CA ASN A 152 -26.54 -4.89 14.07
C ASN A 152 -26.45 -5.22 12.57
N THR A 153 -26.94 -4.33 11.70
CA THR A 153 -26.87 -4.54 10.24
C THR A 153 -25.43 -4.50 9.74
N TRP A 154 -24.59 -3.62 10.28
CA TRP A 154 -23.17 -3.56 9.93
C TRP A 154 -22.44 -4.84 10.35
N GLU A 155 -22.64 -5.30 11.58
CA GLU A 155 -22.06 -6.55 12.10
C GLU A 155 -22.51 -7.77 11.28
N GLU A 156 -23.78 -7.83 10.89
CA GLU A 156 -24.33 -8.90 10.03
C GLU A 156 -23.68 -8.89 8.64
N LEU A 157 -23.49 -7.73 8.02
CA LEU A 157 -22.84 -7.61 6.72
C LEU A 157 -21.36 -8.02 6.78
N VAL A 158 -20.62 -7.58 7.81
CA VAL A 158 -19.22 -7.96 8.00
C VAL A 158 -19.10 -9.47 8.22
N LYS A 159 -19.95 -10.05 9.07
CA LYS A 159 -19.98 -11.48 9.32
C LYS A 159 -20.26 -12.27 8.04
N GLN A 160 -21.31 -11.88 7.30
CA GLN A 160 -21.67 -12.54 6.05
C GLN A 160 -20.57 -12.42 5.00
N TYR A 161 -19.91 -11.25 4.88
CA TYR A 161 -18.78 -11.08 3.99
C TYR A 161 -17.63 -12.03 4.35
N ALA A 162 -17.25 -12.09 5.63
CA ALA A 162 -16.15 -12.96 6.09
C ALA A 162 -16.43 -14.45 5.83
N GLU A 163 -17.64 -14.93 6.15
CA GLU A 163 -18.05 -16.33 5.95
C GLU A 163 -18.09 -16.70 4.46
N GLU A 164 -18.70 -15.87 3.61
CA GLU A 164 -18.76 -16.12 2.17
C GLU A 164 -17.38 -16.02 1.50
N TYR A 165 -16.53 -15.09 1.96
CA TYR A 165 -15.17 -14.93 1.47
C TYR A 165 -14.31 -16.15 1.83
N GLU A 166 -14.41 -16.66 3.05
CA GLU A 166 -13.68 -17.87 3.47
C GLU A 166 -14.07 -19.08 2.60
N LEU A 167 -15.37 -19.31 2.39
CA LEU A 167 -15.87 -20.38 1.52
C LEU A 167 -15.39 -20.22 0.07
N LEU A 168 -15.39 -19.00 -0.45
CA LEU A 168 -14.86 -18.72 -1.78
C LEU A 168 -13.37 -19.07 -1.84
N MET A 169 -12.56 -18.59 -0.88
CA MET A 169 -11.13 -18.86 -0.83
C MET A 169 -10.83 -20.36 -0.76
N GLU A 170 -11.58 -21.13 0.04
CA GLU A 170 -11.49 -22.59 0.04
C GLU A 170 -11.78 -23.17 -1.34
N SER A 171 -12.86 -22.74 -1.98
CA SER A 171 -13.24 -23.25 -3.31
C SER A 171 -12.21 -22.96 -4.41
N LEU A 172 -11.55 -21.80 -4.35
CA LEU A 172 -10.51 -21.39 -5.29
C LEU A 172 -9.24 -22.23 -5.12
N LEU A 173 -8.96 -22.73 -3.91
CA LEU A 173 -7.76 -23.48 -3.60
C LEU A 173 -7.92 -25.02 -3.75
N VAL A 174 -9.15 -25.53 -3.81
CA VAL A 174 -9.45 -26.98 -3.73
C VAL A 174 -9.12 -27.78 -5.00
N ASN A 175 -8.93 -27.14 -6.15
CA ASN A 175 -8.97 -27.86 -7.45
C ASN A 175 -7.72 -27.80 -8.34
N GLN A 176 -6.56 -27.34 -7.85
CA GLN A 176 -5.35 -27.34 -8.67
C GLN A 176 -4.12 -27.75 -7.83
N LYS A 177 -3.29 -28.63 -8.40
CA LYS A 177 -1.96 -28.89 -7.83
C LYS A 177 -1.17 -27.58 -7.91
N GLU A 178 -0.37 -27.28 -6.88
CA GLU A 178 0.61 -26.18 -6.94
C GLU A 178 1.32 -26.22 -8.29
N VAL A 179 1.17 -25.15 -9.06
CA VAL A 179 1.67 -25.11 -10.43
C VAL A 179 3.17 -24.79 -10.39
N GLU A 180 3.99 -25.59 -11.06
CA GLU A 180 5.45 -25.35 -11.16
C GLU A 180 5.78 -24.05 -11.93
N LYS A 181 4.81 -23.48 -12.65
CA LYS A 181 4.93 -22.27 -13.47
C LYS A 181 3.75 -21.35 -13.21
N PHE A 182 3.99 -20.05 -13.35
CA PHE A 182 2.94 -19.03 -13.23
C PHE A 182 1.78 -19.27 -14.21
N ASP A 183 0.57 -19.48 -13.68
CA ASP A 183 -0.67 -19.69 -14.43
C ASP A 183 -1.54 -18.42 -14.42
N TYR A 184 -1.25 -17.52 -15.35
CA TYR A 184 -1.98 -16.25 -15.48
C TYR A 184 -3.47 -16.44 -15.80
N GLU A 185 -3.81 -17.37 -16.71
CA GLU A 185 -5.20 -17.58 -17.12
C GLU A 185 -6.02 -18.26 -16.01
N GLY A 186 -5.43 -19.20 -15.28
CA GLY A 186 -6.03 -19.79 -14.08
C GLY A 186 -6.30 -18.74 -13.01
N LEU A 187 -5.31 -17.88 -12.72
CA LEU A 187 -5.45 -16.77 -11.79
C LEU A 187 -6.58 -15.82 -12.20
N ARG A 188 -6.63 -15.40 -13.47
CA ARG A 188 -7.69 -14.54 -13.99
C ARG A 188 -9.07 -15.15 -13.79
N LYS A 189 -9.23 -16.44 -14.11
CA LYS A 189 -10.50 -17.16 -13.92
C LYS A 189 -10.90 -17.29 -12.44
N ALA A 190 -9.94 -17.40 -11.53
CA ALA A 190 -10.22 -17.37 -10.09
C ALA A 190 -10.79 -16.01 -9.68
N LEU A 191 -10.20 -14.94 -10.21
CA LEU A 191 -10.60 -13.57 -9.89
C LEU A 191 -11.92 -13.14 -10.56
N GLU A 192 -12.36 -13.82 -11.62
CA GLU A 192 -13.74 -13.73 -12.12
C GLU A 192 -14.75 -14.21 -11.06
N GLN A 193 -14.47 -15.29 -10.34
CA GLN A 193 -15.36 -15.77 -9.27
C GLN A 193 -15.37 -14.81 -8.08
N LEU A 194 -14.21 -14.24 -7.72
CA LEU A 194 -14.11 -13.18 -6.73
C LEU A 194 -14.89 -11.93 -7.14
N SER A 195 -14.86 -11.57 -8.43
CA SER A 195 -15.61 -10.44 -8.97
C SER A 195 -17.12 -10.61 -8.76
N GLU A 196 -17.66 -11.81 -9.00
CA GLU A 196 -19.08 -12.07 -8.76
C GLU A 196 -19.45 -12.05 -7.27
N PHE A 197 -18.54 -12.46 -6.40
CA PHE A 197 -18.71 -12.32 -4.96
C PHE A 197 -18.74 -10.84 -4.52
N GLU A 198 -17.77 -10.03 -4.95
CA GLU A 198 -17.70 -8.61 -4.60
C GLU A 198 -18.93 -7.83 -5.06
N LYS A 199 -19.43 -8.11 -6.28
CA LYS A 199 -20.69 -7.52 -6.77
C LYS A 199 -21.87 -7.80 -5.84
N ARG A 200 -22.02 -9.05 -5.39
CA ARG A 200 -23.10 -9.43 -4.46
C ARG A 200 -22.93 -8.76 -3.10
N ALA A 201 -21.70 -8.68 -2.58
CA ALA A 201 -21.42 -7.98 -1.33
C ALA A 201 -21.80 -6.49 -1.43
N ASN A 202 -21.42 -5.81 -2.51
CA ASN A 202 -21.76 -4.41 -2.75
C ASN A 202 -23.27 -4.19 -2.94
N VAL A 203 -24.01 -5.14 -3.54
CA VAL A 203 -25.48 -5.07 -3.61
C VAL A 203 -26.09 -5.07 -2.20
N ARG A 204 -25.66 -5.98 -1.32
CA ARG A 204 -26.16 -6.03 0.08
C ARG A 204 -25.92 -4.72 0.83
N VAL A 205 -24.77 -4.10 0.63
CA VAL A 205 -24.45 -2.78 1.22
C VAL A 205 -25.44 -1.72 0.75
N THR A 206 -25.68 -1.59 -0.56
CA THR A 206 -26.64 -0.62 -1.09
C THR A 206 -28.10 -0.90 -0.69
N GLU A 207 -28.50 -2.16 -0.58
CA GLU A 207 -29.85 -2.57 -0.17
C GLU A 207 -30.10 -2.32 1.32
N SER A 208 -29.06 -2.49 2.15
CA SER A 208 -29.14 -2.26 3.60
C SER A 208 -29.37 -0.80 3.99
N LYS A 209 -29.04 0.15 3.09
CA LYS A 209 -29.09 1.60 3.33
C LYS A 209 -28.21 2.08 4.49
N ILE A 210 -27.20 1.32 4.91
CA ILE A 210 -26.25 1.73 5.97
C ILE A 210 -25.48 3.01 5.63
N LEU A 211 -25.31 3.32 4.34
CA LEU A 211 -24.62 4.50 3.84
C LEU A 211 -25.54 5.71 3.65
N LYS A 212 -26.86 5.53 3.82
CA LYS A 212 -27.83 6.61 3.64
C LYS A 212 -27.74 7.60 4.80
N GLY A 213 -27.64 8.88 4.48
CA GLY A 213 -27.58 9.94 5.48
C GLY A 213 -26.16 10.41 5.85
N LEU A 214 -25.11 9.81 5.27
CA LEU A 214 -23.73 10.28 5.45
C LEU A 214 -23.55 11.66 4.82
N ASN A 215 -22.93 12.58 5.54
CA ASN A 215 -22.71 13.95 5.08
C ASN A 215 -21.36 14.05 4.33
N LEU A 216 -21.35 14.77 3.22
CA LEU A 216 -20.18 14.99 2.38
C LEU A 216 -19.03 15.69 3.13
N ASP A 217 -19.35 16.67 3.98
CA ASP A 217 -18.35 17.43 4.74
C ASP A 217 -17.72 16.56 5.83
N ASP A 218 -18.49 15.67 6.47
CA ASP A 218 -17.97 14.67 7.42
C ASP A 218 -17.01 13.69 6.72
N ILE A 219 -17.35 13.24 5.50
CA ILE A 219 -16.48 12.36 4.70
C ILE A 219 -15.17 13.07 4.34
N LYS A 220 -15.24 14.33 3.88
CA LYS A 220 -14.05 15.12 3.57
C LYS A 220 -13.20 15.38 4.81
N HIS A 221 -13.84 15.67 5.93
CA HIS A 221 -13.14 15.86 7.20
C HIS A 221 -12.40 14.58 7.63
N ALA A 222 -13.05 13.42 7.51
CA ALA A 222 -12.42 12.13 7.80
C ALA A 222 -11.23 11.85 6.87
N GLY A 223 -11.35 12.12 5.57
CA GLY A 223 -10.24 11.93 4.62
C GLY A 223 -9.06 12.85 4.92
N GLN A 224 -9.29 14.12 5.26
CA GLN A 224 -8.23 15.06 5.64
C GLN A 224 -7.40 14.62 6.85
N HIS A 225 -8.00 13.85 7.77
CA HIS A 225 -7.38 13.38 9.01
C HIS A 225 -7.06 11.89 8.98
N LEU A 226 -7.14 11.26 7.81
CA LEU A 226 -6.90 9.84 7.65
C LEU A 226 -5.42 9.53 7.90
N VAL A 227 -5.16 8.52 8.72
CA VAL A 227 -3.79 8.07 8.99
C VAL A 227 -3.29 7.25 7.81
N LEU A 228 -2.24 7.74 7.16
CA LEU A 228 -1.58 7.06 6.05
C LEU A 228 -0.37 6.26 6.54
N GLN A 229 0.02 5.25 5.78
CA GLN A 229 1.23 4.48 5.99
C GLN A 229 2.45 5.41 6.05
N ASP A 230 3.42 5.07 6.89
CA ASP A 230 4.63 5.86 7.05
C ASP A 230 5.34 6.07 5.70
N GLY A 231 5.58 7.34 5.35
CA GLY A 231 6.23 7.71 4.10
C GLY A 231 5.33 7.72 2.86
N CYS A 232 4.07 7.27 2.94
CA CYS A 232 3.12 7.25 1.81
C CYS A 232 2.93 8.66 1.22
N MET A 233 2.55 9.64 2.04
CA MET A 233 2.36 11.01 1.58
C MET A 233 3.66 11.61 1.02
N ASN A 234 4.80 11.35 1.69
CA ASN A 234 6.10 11.83 1.25
C ASN A 234 6.50 11.26 -0.12
N PHE A 235 6.16 9.99 -0.39
CA PHE A 235 6.38 9.35 -1.68
C PHE A 235 5.63 10.07 -2.80
N PHE A 236 4.32 10.24 -2.67
CA PHE A 236 3.54 10.92 -3.72
C PHE A 236 3.91 12.39 -3.87
N GLN A 237 4.17 13.10 -2.77
CA GLN A 237 4.69 14.47 -2.84
C GLN A 237 6.05 14.52 -3.55
N GLY A 238 6.92 13.54 -3.32
CA GLY A 238 8.22 13.44 -3.98
C GLY A 238 8.07 13.27 -5.49
N VAL A 239 7.17 12.37 -5.92
CA VAL A 239 6.87 12.16 -7.34
C VAL A 239 6.31 13.42 -8.00
N VAL A 240 5.35 14.09 -7.36
CA VAL A 240 4.70 15.30 -7.92
C VAL A 240 5.65 16.50 -7.95
N LYS A 241 6.57 16.62 -7.00
CA LYS A 241 7.52 17.75 -6.91
C LYS A 241 8.70 17.61 -7.87
N ASP A 242 9.05 16.39 -8.28
CA ASP A 242 10.18 16.17 -9.19
C ASP A 242 9.82 16.54 -10.63
N GLN A 243 10.15 17.77 -11.03
CA GLN A 243 9.91 18.28 -12.39
C GLN A 243 10.69 17.52 -13.49
N ASN A 244 11.74 16.78 -13.11
CA ASN A 244 12.51 15.95 -14.05
C ASN A 244 11.91 14.55 -14.20
N LEU A 245 11.00 14.16 -13.30
CA LEU A 245 10.28 12.91 -13.38
C LEU A 245 9.02 13.11 -14.22
N ASN A 246 9.06 12.64 -15.46
CA ASN A 246 7.85 12.53 -16.28
C ASN A 246 7.02 11.35 -15.76
N ALA A 247 6.18 11.57 -14.75
CA ALA A 247 5.32 10.53 -14.16
C ALA A 247 3.85 10.92 -14.11
N SER A 248 2.98 9.93 -14.25
CA SER A 248 1.55 10.03 -13.93
C SER A 248 1.24 9.19 -12.70
N ILE A 249 0.29 9.65 -11.89
CA ILE A 249 -0.19 8.93 -10.72
C ILE A 249 -1.67 8.63 -10.91
N HIS A 250 -2.01 7.35 -10.78
CA HIS A 250 -3.37 6.85 -10.81
C HIS A 250 -3.66 6.11 -9.49
N VAL A 251 -4.71 6.50 -8.79
CA VAL A 251 -5.21 5.77 -7.63
C VAL A 251 -6.41 4.94 -8.08
N VAL A 252 -6.37 3.63 -7.87
CA VAL A 252 -7.41 2.70 -8.31
C VAL A 252 -7.91 1.91 -7.11
N SER A 253 -9.13 2.17 -6.65
CA SER A 253 -9.60 1.70 -5.33
C SER A 253 -11.06 1.23 -5.35
N TYR A 254 -11.38 0.25 -4.50
CA TYR A 254 -12.75 -0.18 -4.23
C TYR A 254 -13.54 0.76 -3.33
N CYS A 255 -12.87 1.71 -2.67
CA CYS A 255 -13.50 2.64 -1.73
C CYS A 255 -14.83 3.16 -2.28
N TRP A 256 -15.89 3.06 -1.48
CA TRP A 256 -17.25 3.37 -1.94
C TRP A 256 -17.47 4.84 -2.28
N CYS A 257 -16.58 5.74 -1.84
CA CYS A 257 -16.69 7.17 -2.09
C CYS A 257 -15.32 7.82 -2.33
N GLY A 258 -15.11 8.31 -3.56
CA GLY A 258 -13.88 8.99 -3.97
C GLY A 258 -13.60 10.30 -3.24
N ASP A 259 -14.60 10.96 -2.63
CA ASP A 259 -14.37 12.17 -1.81
C ASP A 259 -13.45 11.91 -0.60
N LEU A 260 -13.51 10.71 -0.02
CA LEU A 260 -12.60 10.33 1.07
C LEU A 260 -11.14 10.34 0.59
N ILE A 261 -10.90 9.72 -0.57
CA ILE A 261 -9.56 9.62 -1.16
C ILE A 261 -9.06 10.99 -1.60
N ARG A 262 -9.88 11.76 -2.33
CA ARG A 262 -9.52 13.11 -2.81
C ARG A 262 -9.11 14.00 -1.64
N SER A 263 -9.91 14.04 -0.58
CA SER A 263 -9.63 14.88 0.58
C SER A 263 -8.38 14.45 1.36
N ALA A 264 -8.04 13.16 1.39
CA ALA A 264 -6.80 12.66 1.98
C ALA A 264 -5.54 13.10 1.20
N PHE A 265 -5.58 13.09 -0.12
CA PHE A 265 -4.46 13.56 -0.94
C PHE A 265 -4.36 15.08 -1.01
N GLU A 266 -5.50 15.78 -1.07
CA GLU A 266 -5.58 17.24 -1.07
C GLU A 266 -5.02 17.84 0.23
N SER A 267 -5.26 17.22 1.39
CA SER A 267 -4.69 17.68 2.67
C SER A 267 -3.17 17.63 2.69
N GLY A 268 -2.59 16.71 1.91
CA GLY A 268 -1.15 16.61 1.64
C GLY A 268 -0.64 17.47 0.48
N GLY A 269 -1.48 18.33 -0.11
CA GLY A 269 -1.10 19.22 -1.21
C GLY A 269 -0.97 18.52 -2.57
N ILE A 270 -1.58 17.33 -2.74
CA ILE A 270 -1.58 16.60 -4.01
C ILE A 270 -2.94 16.75 -4.67
N THR A 271 -3.00 17.52 -5.75
CA THR A 271 -4.24 17.76 -6.52
C THR A 271 -4.23 17.13 -7.92
N ASN A 272 -3.06 16.72 -8.41
CA ASN A 272 -2.84 16.32 -9.80
C ASN A 272 -2.71 14.80 -9.96
N LEU A 273 -3.52 14.02 -9.24
CA LEU A 273 -3.61 12.58 -9.42
C LEU A 273 -4.92 12.20 -10.13
N GLN A 274 -4.92 11.07 -10.82
CA GLN A 274 -6.11 10.53 -11.45
C GLN A 274 -6.76 9.50 -10.54
N LEU A 275 -7.97 9.78 -10.05
CA LEU A 275 -8.70 8.88 -9.16
C LEU A 275 -9.71 8.02 -9.93
N HIS A 276 -9.62 6.72 -9.73
CA HIS A 276 -10.54 5.70 -10.21
C HIS A 276 -11.12 4.94 -9.02
N ALA A 277 -12.27 5.41 -8.52
CA ALA A 277 -12.96 4.82 -7.38
C ALA A 277 -14.48 4.93 -7.56
N ASN A 278 -15.23 4.31 -6.65
CA ASN A 278 -16.68 4.45 -6.62
C ASN A 278 -17.09 5.83 -6.10
N GLU A 279 -18.33 6.23 -6.35
CA GLU A 279 -18.87 7.51 -5.87
C GLU A 279 -20.20 7.30 -5.18
N PHE A 280 -20.46 8.03 -4.10
CA PHE A 280 -21.80 8.13 -3.54
C PHE A 280 -22.70 8.97 -4.44
N VAL A 281 -23.99 8.61 -4.44
CA VAL A 281 -25.03 9.47 -4.98
C VAL A 281 -25.54 10.37 -3.85
N TYR A 282 -25.60 11.68 -4.09
CA TYR A 282 -26.01 12.66 -3.09
C TYR A 282 -27.34 13.33 -3.44
N GLU A 283 -28.12 13.64 -2.40
CA GLU A 283 -29.17 14.65 -2.40
C GLU A 283 -28.68 15.85 -1.58
N GLY A 284 -28.27 16.92 -2.26
CA GLY A 284 -27.54 18.02 -1.60
C GLY A 284 -26.17 17.54 -1.11
N HIS A 285 -25.92 17.66 0.20
CA HIS A 285 -24.67 17.21 0.84
C HIS A 285 -24.81 15.85 1.55
N VAL A 286 -25.91 15.12 1.31
CA VAL A 286 -26.25 13.91 2.06
C VAL A 286 -26.37 12.72 1.12
N SER A 287 -25.68 11.62 1.45
CA SER A 287 -25.71 10.38 0.66
C SER A 287 -27.11 9.76 0.66
N THR A 288 -27.57 9.34 -0.52
CA THR A 288 -28.83 8.60 -0.68
C THR A 288 -28.71 7.13 -0.25
N GLY A 289 -27.48 6.66 -0.04
CA GLY A 289 -27.13 5.26 0.21
C GLY A 289 -26.88 4.44 -1.05
N GLU A 290 -27.01 5.05 -2.24
CA GLU A 290 -26.63 4.43 -3.51
C GLU A 290 -25.16 4.72 -3.85
N ILE A 291 -24.54 3.78 -4.58
CA ILE A 291 -23.15 3.85 -5.02
C ILE A 291 -23.12 3.78 -6.56
N ILE A 292 -22.43 4.72 -7.20
CA ILE A 292 -22.00 4.62 -8.59
C ILE A 292 -20.76 3.72 -8.62
N LYS A 293 -20.97 2.46 -8.97
CA LYS A 293 -19.94 1.41 -8.96
C LYS A 293 -19.08 1.51 -10.21
N LYS A 294 -17.95 2.20 -10.13
CA LYS A 294 -16.97 2.35 -11.22
C LYS A 294 -15.84 1.31 -11.12
N VAL A 295 -15.44 0.95 -9.90
CA VAL A 295 -14.38 -0.01 -9.59
C VAL A 295 -14.85 -0.83 -8.40
N GLU A 296 -15.48 -1.98 -8.64
CA GLU A 296 -16.00 -2.83 -7.55
C GLU A 296 -15.36 -4.23 -7.52
N THR A 297 -14.59 -4.59 -8.54
CA THR A 297 -14.01 -5.93 -8.70
C THR A 297 -12.54 -5.91 -9.14
N PRO A 298 -11.81 -7.04 -8.97
CA PRO A 298 -10.43 -7.14 -9.43
C PRO A 298 -10.30 -6.91 -10.94
N LEU A 299 -11.33 -7.31 -11.69
CA LEU A 299 -11.41 -7.12 -13.13
C LEU A 299 -11.65 -5.66 -13.52
N ASP A 300 -12.36 -4.88 -12.70
CA ASP A 300 -12.52 -3.44 -12.96
C ASP A 300 -11.19 -2.71 -12.73
N LYS A 301 -10.47 -3.03 -11.64
CA LYS A 301 -9.10 -2.52 -11.42
C LYS A 301 -8.20 -2.84 -12.60
N HIS A 302 -8.23 -4.10 -13.05
CA HIS A 302 -7.49 -4.57 -14.21
C HIS A 302 -7.88 -3.85 -15.51
N GLN A 303 -9.18 -3.59 -15.72
CA GLN A 303 -9.66 -2.87 -16.89
C GLN A 303 -9.19 -1.42 -16.89
N VAL A 304 -9.22 -0.74 -15.73
CA VAL A 304 -8.67 0.63 -15.57
C VAL A 304 -7.19 0.62 -15.89
N PHE A 305 -6.43 -0.28 -15.26
CA PHE A 305 -5.00 -0.43 -15.48
C PHE A 305 -4.67 -0.64 -16.97
N THR A 306 -5.28 -1.65 -17.60
CA THR A 306 -5.04 -1.97 -19.01
C THR A 306 -5.44 -0.85 -19.96
N ASN A 307 -6.49 -0.09 -19.66
CA ASN A 307 -6.90 1.06 -20.47
C ASN A 307 -5.86 2.18 -20.44
N VAL A 308 -5.34 2.50 -19.24
CA VAL A 308 -4.31 3.54 -19.10
C VAL A 308 -3.02 3.13 -19.80
N ILE A 309 -2.56 1.87 -19.64
CA ILE A 309 -1.28 1.44 -20.26
C ILE A 309 -1.39 1.19 -21.77
N LYS A 310 -2.57 0.91 -22.33
CA LYS A 310 -2.75 0.73 -23.80
C LYS A 310 -2.44 1.99 -24.59
N GLU A 311 -2.51 3.15 -23.95
CA GLU A 311 -2.24 4.45 -24.53
C GLU A 311 -0.74 4.80 -24.52
N HIS A 312 0.13 3.86 -24.13
CA HIS A 312 1.55 4.12 -23.89
C HIS A 312 2.50 3.46 -24.90
N GLU A 313 3.60 4.16 -25.19
CA GLU A 313 4.69 3.67 -26.04
C GLU A 313 5.56 2.64 -25.31
N GLN A 314 6.31 1.85 -26.07
CA GLN A 314 7.18 0.76 -25.59
C GLN A 314 8.29 1.20 -24.62
N THR A 315 8.55 2.51 -24.49
CA THR A 315 9.57 3.09 -23.59
C THR A 315 9.03 3.47 -22.21
N ASN A 316 7.72 3.36 -21.99
CA ASN A 316 7.08 3.70 -20.72
C ASN A 316 7.21 2.52 -19.75
N ILE A 317 7.26 2.82 -18.45
CA ILE A 317 7.28 1.79 -17.40
C ILE A 317 6.08 1.96 -16.47
N SER A 318 5.42 0.85 -16.18
CA SER A 318 4.28 0.76 -15.29
C SER A 318 4.67 0.17 -13.94
N ILE A 319 4.27 0.85 -12.87
CA ILE A 319 4.44 0.38 -11.50
C ILE A 319 3.05 0.26 -10.90
N TYR A 320 2.72 -0.89 -10.32
CA TYR A 320 1.48 -1.06 -9.57
C TYR A 320 1.80 -1.37 -8.11
N ILE A 321 1.20 -0.63 -7.18
CA ILE A 321 1.38 -0.79 -5.74
C ILE A 321 0.03 -1.21 -5.14
N GLY A 322 -0.01 -2.34 -4.43
CA GLY A 322 -1.23 -2.85 -3.81
C GLY A 322 -0.93 -3.79 -2.65
N ASP A 323 -1.94 -4.25 -1.92
CA ASP A 323 -1.77 -5.10 -0.74
C ASP A 323 -2.63 -6.39 -0.77
N SER A 324 -3.58 -6.47 -1.71
CA SER A 324 -4.68 -7.43 -1.64
C SER A 324 -4.80 -8.33 -2.88
N ILE A 325 -5.69 -9.33 -2.79
CA ILE A 325 -6.05 -10.20 -3.93
C ILE A 325 -6.69 -9.39 -5.06
N GLY A 326 -7.40 -8.30 -4.73
CA GLY A 326 -8.04 -7.43 -5.71
C GLY A 326 -7.06 -6.77 -6.67
N ASP A 327 -5.80 -6.64 -6.25
CA ASP A 327 -4.74 -6.01 -7.03
C ASP A 327 -3.91 -7.02 -7.83
N LEU A 328 -4.10 -8.32 -7.59
CA LEU A 328 -3.15 -9.34 -8.02
C LEU A 328 -2.98 -9.40 -9.55
N LEU A 329 -4.03 -9.17 -10.35
CA LEU A 329 -3.89 -9.08 -11.81
C LEU A 329 -3.05 -7.88 -12.24
N CYS A 330 -3.26 -6.74 -11.61
CA CYS A 330 -2.51 -5.54 -11.96
C CYS A 330 -1.06 -5.66 -11.51
N LEU A 331 -0.82 -6.23 -10.32
CA LEU A 331 0.52 -6.49 -9.78
C LEU A 331 1.35 -7.38 -10.71
N VAL A 332 0.78 -8.48 -11.23
CA VAL A 332 1.52 -9.40 -12.11
C VAL A 332 1.63 -8.90 -13.55
N GLU A 333 0.76 -8.00 -13.99
CA GLU A 333 0.79 -7.44 -15.35
C GLU A 333 1.65 -6.18 -15.49
N ALA A 334 1.83 -5.42 -14.41
CA ALA A 334 2.75 -4.30 -14.38
C ALA A 334 4.21 -4.73 -14.65
N ASP A 335 5.02 -3.81 -15.15
CA ASP A 335 6.46 -4.04 -15.27
C ASP A 335 7.10 -4.24 -13.89
N ILE A 336 6.58 -3.52 -12.89
CA ILE A 336 6.95 -3.66 -11.48
C ILE A 336 5.67 -3.69 -10.62
N GLY A 337 5.27 -4.87 -10.17
CA GLY A 337 4.25 -5.02 -9.11
C GLY A 337 4.89 -4.99 -7.73
N ILE A 338 4.47 -4.07 -6.85
CA ILE A 338 4.96 -3.92 -5.48
C ILE A 338 3.82 -4.23 -4.51
N VAL A 339 4.07 -5.16 -3.59
CA VAL A 339 3.13 -5.57 -2.55
C VAL A 339 3.48 -4.87 -1.25
N VAL A 340 2.53 -4.09 -0.73
CA VAL A 340 2.62 -3.50 0.61
C VAL A 340 1.97 -4.45 1.61
N GLY A 341 2.66 -4.67 2.74
CA GLY A 341 2.15 -5.52 3.82
C GLY A 341 2.37 -7.03 3.63
N SER A 342 1.61 -7.82 4.38
CA SER A 342 1.82 -9.26 4.54
C SER A 342 0.53 -10.07 4.47
N SER A 343 -0.40 -9.69 3.59
CA SER A 343 -1.69 -10.38 3.41
C SER A 343 -1.48 -11.88 3.17
N SER A 344 -1.97 -12.70 4.10
CA SER A 344 -1.80 -14.15 4.02
C SER A 344 -2.64 -14.76 2.90
N SER A 345 -3.85 -14.23 2.68
CA SER A 345 -4.76 -14.65 1.60
C SER A 345 -4.15 -14.34 0.23
N LEU A 346 -3.55 -13.16 0.05
CA LEU A 346 -2.82 -12.79 -1.17
C LEU A 346 -1.70 -13.78 -1.46
N ARG A 347 -0.86 -14.09 -0.46
CA ARG A 347 0.28 -15.00 -0.63
C ARG A 347 -0.16 -16.44 -0.90
N LYS A 348 -1.22 -16.90 -0.22
CA LYS A 348 -1.80 -18.24 -0.44
C LYS A 348 -2.34 -18.39 -1.86
N LEU A 349 -3.19 -17.47 -2.30
CA LEU A 349 -3.78 -17.53 -3.65
C LEU A 349 -2.74 -17.29 -4.73
N GLY A 350 -1.90 -16.27 -4.57
CA GLY A 350 -0.82 -15.99 -5.51
C GLY A 350 0.12 -17.19 -5.66
N GLY A 351 0.58 -17.77 -4.54
CA GLY A 351 1.43 -18.95 -4.55
C GLY A 351 0.78 -20.16 -5.21
N HIS A 352 -0.54 -20.36 -5.01
CA HIS A 352 -1.31 -21.42 -5.67
C HIS A 352 -1.23 -21.34 -7.20
N TYR A 353 -1.23 -20.13 -7.76
CA TYR A 353 -1.09 -19.86 -9.19
C TYR A 353 0.36 -19.61 -9.65
N GLY A 354 1.35 -19.89 -8.81
CA GLY A 354 2.77 -19.76 -9.16
C GLY A 354 3.32 -18.33 -9.11
N VAL A 355 2.68 -17.41 -8.38
CA VAL A 355 3.22 -16.08 -8.10
C VAL A 355 4.26 -16.15 -6.98
N SER A 356 5.45 -15.61 -7.25
CA SER A 356 6.55 -15.46 -6.31
C SER A 356 6.56 -14.05 -5.73
N PHE A 357 6.67 -13.95 -4.40
CA PHE A 357 6.73 -12.69 -3.67
C PHE A 357 8.15 -12.47 -3.17
N MET A 358 8.89 -11.60 -3.84
CA MET A 358 10.32 -11.37 -3.60
C MET A 358 10.52 -10.02 -2.91
N PRO A 359 11.11 -9.94 -1.71
CA PRO A 359 11.30 -8.65 -1.04
C PRO A 359 11.91 -7.58 -1.96
N LEU A 360 11.22 -6.45 -2.14
CA LEU A 360 11.60 -5.37 -3.06
C LEU A 360 13.10 -5.02 -3.06
N TRP A 361 13.71 -4.89 -1.88
CA TRP A 361 15.15 -4.63 -1.78
C TRP A 361 16.01 -5.72 -2.43
N LEU A 362 15.72 -6.99 -2.14
CA LEU A 362 16.45 -8.12 -2.70
C LEU A 362 16.24 -8.19 -4.22
N GLY A 363 15.00 -8.01 -4.68
CA GLY A 363 14.67 -7.95 -6.11
C GLY A 363 15.45 -6.86 -6.83
N LEU A 364 15.54 -5.66 -6.24
CA LEU A 364 16.33 -4.55 -6.78
C LEU A 364 17.81 -4.89 -6.90
N VAL A 365 18.40 -5.53 -5.89
CA VAL A 365 19.81 -5.96 -5.93
C VAL A 365 20.06 -6.98 -7.04
N MET A 366 19.17 -7.98 -7.18
CA MET A 366 19.27 -8.98 -8.24
C MET A 366 19.16 -8.33 -9.62
N LYS A 367 18.21 -7.41 -9.80
CA LYS A 367 18.01 -6.64 -11.04
C LYS A 367 19.21 -5.76 -11.39
N GLN A 368 19.80 -5.10 -10.40
CA GLN A 368 21.03 -4.33 -10.58
C GLN A 368 22.20 -5.20 -11.05
N ARG A 369 22.30 -6.43 -10.54
CA ARG A 369 23.34 -7.38 -10.93
C ARG A 369 23.16 -7.88 -12.37
N GLU A 370 21.94 -8.29 -12.74
CA GLU A 370 21.60 -8.66 -14.12
C GLU A 370 21.99 -7.55 -15.10
N HIS A 371 21.75 -6.29 -14.71
CA HIS A 371 22.11 -5.14 -15.52
C HIS A 371 23.63 -4.96 -15.72
N VAL A 372 24.43 -5.21 -14.68
CA VAL A 372 25.90 -5.06 -14.74
C VAL A 372 26.56 -6.24 -15.45
N GLU A 373 26.05 -7.46 -15.28
CA GLU A 373 26.60 -8.68 -15.89
C GLU A 373 26.27 -8.80 -17.40
N GLY A 374 25.44 -7.90 -17.94
CA GLY A 374 25.15 -7.84 -19.37
C GLY A 374 24.19 -8.91 -19.89
N SER A 375 23.59 -9.71 -19.00
CA SER A 375 22.42 -10.53 -19.33
C SER A 375 21.26 -9.59 -19.61
N GLY A 376 20.67 -9.63 -20.81
CA GLY A 376 19.63 -8.70 -21.28
C GLY A 376 18.64 -8.28 -20.19
N PHE A 377 18.87 -7.09 -19.62
CA PHE A 377 18.11 -6.57 -18.48
C PHE A 377 16.77 -6.02 -18.98
N SER A 378 15.68 -6.63 -18.53
CA SER A 378 14.34 -6.06 -18.65
C SER A 378 13.49 -6.39 -17.43
N TRP A 379 12.57 -5.47 -17.14
CA TRP A 379 11.40 -5.77 -16.34
C TRP A 379 10.46 -6.59 -17.21
N THR A 380 10.05 -7.76 -16.73
CA THR A 380 9.24 -8.71 -17.49
C THR A 380 7.84 -8.75 -16.93
N GLN A 381 6.90 -8.20 -17.69
CA GLN A 381 5.47 -8.34 -17.45
C GLN A 381 5.08 -9.81 -17.40
N ARG A 382 4.14 -10.17 -16.52
CA ARG A 382 3.62 -11.54 -16.38
C ARG A 382 4.71 -12.59 -16.14
N SER A 383 5.80 -12.20 -15.50
CA SER A 383 6.83 -13.14 -15.03
C SER A 383 6.37 -14.00 -13.86
N GLY A 384 5.27 -13.61 -13.21
CA GLY A 384 4.81 -14.20 -11.96
C GLY A 384 5.64 -13.75 -10.75
N VAL A 385 6.53 -12.77 -10.88
CA VAL A 385 7.29 -12.20 -9.75
C VAL A 385 6.73 -10.84 -9.39
N VAL A 386 6.37 -10.67 -8.12
CA VAL A 386 5.98 -9.38 -7.52
C VAL A 386 6.88 -9.09 -6.32
N TYR A 387 7.03 -7.82 -5.97
CA TYR A 387 8.08 -7.31 -5.08
C TYR A 387 7.61 -6.89 -3.69
#